data_AF-A0A0D6M7J1-F1
#
_entry.id   AF-A0A0D6M7J1-F1
#
_cell.length_a   1.000
_cell.length_b   1.000
_cell.length_c   1.000
_cell.angle_alpha   90.00
_cell.angle_beta   90.00
_cell.angle_gamma   90.00
#
_symmetry.space_group_name_H-M   'P 1'
#
loop_
_entity.id
_entity.type
_entity.pdbx_description
1 polymer ?
#
loop_
_entity_poly.entity_id
_entity_poly.type
_entity_poly.pdbx_seq_one_letter_code
_entity_poly.pdbx_strand_id
1 'polypeptide(L)'
;MLRSYLSTTADLLYALEYRRGMAQWTPYELTDANRAADVSICQSLPLLPNCTDFLGDVVTVDEGLVVNNFLTGQRFTDSQAVQTAIGDFFERQNPQFWCCGIEFLPDRLLKVADTHGDYFVS
;
A
#
# COMPACT_ATOMS: atom_id res chain seq x y z
N MET A 1 42.23 -2.55 13.23
CA MET A 1 41.34 -3.52 13.91
C MET A 1 39.91 -3.02 13.79
N LEU A 2 39.11 -3.67 12.94
CA LEU A 2 37.74 -3.29 12.60
C LEU A 2 36.81 -3.60 13.78
N ARG A 3 36.19 -2.57 14.36
CA ARG A 3 35.01 -2.74 15.21
C ARG A 3 33.88 -3.21 14.29
N SER A 4 33.49 -4.47 14.44
CA SER A 4 32.28 -5.05 13.88
C SER A 4 31.06 -4.23 14.32
N TYR A 5 30.52 -3.43 13.41
CA TYR A 5 29.25 -2.73 13.58
C TYR A 5 28.16 -3.80 13.57
N LEU A 6 27.47 -4.00 14.69
CA LEU A 6 26.31 -4.88 14.76
C LEU A 6 25.18 -4.20 13.98
N SER A 7 25.15 -4.35 12.65
CA SER A 7 23.97 -4.04 11.86
C SER A 7 22.89 -5.04 12.23
N THR A 8 21.73 -4.57 12.67
CA THR A 8 20.59 -5.46 12.88
C THR A 8 20.16 -6.05 11.53
N THR A 9 19.48 -7.20 11.53
CA THR A 9 18.93 -7.79 10.30
C THR A 9 18.05 -6.79 9.53
N ALA A 10 17.37 -5.88 10.24
CA ALA A 10 16.62 -4.78 9.63
C ALA A 10 17.53 -3.80 8.88
N ASP A 11 18.66 -3.38 9.45
CA ASP A 11 19.62 -2.47 8.80
C ASP A 11 20.19 -3.07 7.51
N LEU A 12 20.48 -4.38 7.53
CA LEU A 12 20.94 -5.11 6.34
C LEU A 12 19.85 -5.20 5.28
N LEU A 13 18.61 -5.48 5.68
CA LEU A 13 17.47 -5.54 4.75
C LEU A 13 17.18 -4.17 4.13
N TYR A 14 17.27 -3.08 4.90
CA TYR A 14 17.16 -1.74 4.35
C TYR A 14 18.29 -1.40 3.37
N ALA A 15 19.53 -1.82 3.65
CA ALA A 15 20.66 -1.64 2.75
C ALA A 15 20.53 -2.45 1.45
N LEU A 16 19.79 -3.56 1.48
CA LEU A 16 19.40 -4.37 0.32
C LEU A 16 18.12 -3.86 -0.36
N GLU A 17 17.66 -2.66 -0.01
CA GLU A 17 16.43 -2.06 -0.51
C GLU A 17 15.18 -2.88 -0.24
N TYR A 18 15.14 -3.68 0.82
CA TYR A 18 13.90 -4.26 1.31
C TYR A 18 13.15 -3.23 2.17
N ARG A 19 11.82 -3.28 2.09
CA ARG A 19 10.91 -2.51 2.93
C ARG A 19 10.08 -3.47 3.75
N ARG A 20 9.73 -3.04 4.96
CA ARG A 20 8.81 -3.79 5.82
C ARG A 20 7.39 -3.30 5.58
N GLY A 21 6.51 -4.18 5.15
CA GLY A 21 5.09 -3.92 4.93
C GLY A 21 4.26 -5.12 5.40
N MET A 22 3.12 -4.88 6.06
CA MET A 22 2.23 -5.93 6.58
C MET A 22 2.95 -7.05 7.36
N ALA A 23 3.90 -6.67 8.22
CA ALA A 23 4.78 -7.58 8.98
C ALA A 23 5.70 -8.49 8.14
N GLN A 24 5.73 -8.36 6.81
CA GLN A 24 6.63 -9.06 5.90
C GLN A 24 7.71 -8.11 5.35
N TRP A 25 8.84 -8.67 4.91
CA TRP A 25 9.87 -7.93 4.18
C TRP A 25 9.69 -8.17 2.69
N THR A 26 9.49 -7.09 1.94
CA THR A 26 9.29 -7.12 0.49
C THR A 26 10.41 -6.31 -0.17
N PRO A 27 11.00 -6.80 -1.27
CA PRO A 27 11.93 -6.00 -2.07
C PRO A 27 11.27 -4.69 -2.52
N TYR A 28 12.01 -3.58 -2.53
CA TYR A 28 11.49 -2.28 -3.00
C TYR A 28 11.15 -2.32 -4.49
N GLU A 29 11.99 -2.97 -5.30
CA GLU A 29 11.68 -3.26 -6.69
C GLU A 29 11.04 -4.65 -6.82
N LEU A 30 9.87 -4.72 -7.44
CA LEU A 30 9.26 -5.98 -7.81
C LEU A 30 10.13 -6.67 -8.87
N THR A 31 10.39 -7.96 -8.69
CA THR A 31 10.99 -8.78 -9.74
C THR A 31 9.98 -8.97 -10.88
N ASP A 32 10.47 -9.31 -12.08
CA ASP A 32 9.57 -9.61 -13.22
C ASP A 32 8.61 -10.77 -12.92
N ALA A 33 9.05 -11.74 -12.12
CA ALA A 33 8.20 -12.83 -11.66
C ALA A 33 7.09 -12.34 -10.71
N ASN A 34 7.41 -11.42 -9.80
CA ASN A 34 6.41 -10.82 -8.91
C ASN A 34 5.40 -9.98 -9.70
N ARG A 35 5.88 -9.12 -10.63
CA ARG A 35 5.00 -8.35 -11.54
C ARG A 35 4.08 -9.27 -12.34
N ALA A 36 4.62 -10.32 -12.93
CA ALA A 36 3.83 -11.28 -13.71
C ALA A 36 2.78 -12.01 -12.85
N ALA A 37 3.14 -12.38 -11.61
CA ALA A 37 2.20 -12.96 -10.66
C ALA A 37 1.09 -11.97 -10.29
N ASP A 38 1.42 -10.73 -9.98
CA ASP A 38 0.46 -9.67 -9.65
C ASP A 38 -0.49 -9.40 -10.82
N VAL A 39 0.02 -9.30 -12.04
CA VAL A 39 -0.79 -9.15 -13.26
C VAL A 39 -1.73 -10.34 -13.44
N SER A 40 -1.22 -11.57 -13.30
CA SER A 40 -2.04 -12.78 -13.42
C SER A 40 -3.16 -12.83 -12.38
N ILE A 41 -2.85 -12.47 -11.14
CA ILE A 41 -3.82 -12.42 -10.05
C ILE A 41 -4.87 -11.34 -10.36
N CYS A 42 -4.45 -10.12 -10.69
CA CYS A 42 -5.35 -9.00 -10.98
C CYS A 42 -6.25 -9.25 -12.20
N GLN A 43 -5.78 -9.98 -13.21
CA GLN A 43 -6.61 -10.40 -14.35
C GLN A 43 -7.61 -11.49 -13.99
N SER A 44 -7.22 -12.43 -13.13
CA SER A 44 -8.08 -13.55 -12.73
C SER A 44 -9.16 -13.17 -11.72
N LEU A 45 -8.88 -12.22 -10.84
CA LEU A 45 -9.76 -11.81 -9.75
C LEU A 45 -11.14 -11.35 -10.25
N PRO A 46 -11.26 -10.38 -11.19
CA PRO A 46 -12.54 -9.93 -11.74
C PRO A 46 -13.35 -11.03 -12.44
N LEU A 47 -12.68 -12.10 -12.89
CA LEU A 47 -13.31 -13.23 -13.58
C LEU A 47 -13.85 -14.29 -12.61
N LEU A 48 -13.59 -14.17 -11.31
CA LEU A 48 -14.14 -15.08 -10.32
C LEU A 48 -15.66 -14.92 -10.23
N PRO A 49 -16.42 -16.02 -10.12
CA PRO A 49 -17.86 -15.93 -9.89
C PRO A 49 -18.13 -15.16 -8.59
N ASN A 50 -19.07 -14.21 -8.64
CA ASN A 50 -19.42 -13.29 -7.54
C ASN A 50 -18.29 -12.33 -7.11
N CYS A 51 -17.31 -12.04 -7.98
CA CYS A 51 -16.20 -11.15 -7.66
C CYS A 51 -16.67 -9.75 -7.23
N THR A 52 -17.75 -9.22 -7.80
CA THR A 52 -18.31 -7.91 -7.40
C THR A 52 -18.85 -7.91 -5.97
N ASP A 53 -19.45 -9.02 -5.54
CA ASP A 53 -19.97 -9.18 -4.18
C ASP A 53 -18.79 -9.39 -3.21
N PHE A 54 -17.84 -10.24 -3.59
CA PHE A 54 -16.62 -10.49 -2.82
C PHE A 54 -15.78 -9.22 -2.64
N LEU A 55 -15.52 -8.44 -3.69
CA LEU A 55 -14.74 -7.20 -3.60
C LEU A 55 -15.51 -6.10 -2.86
N GLY A 56 -16.84 -6.08 -2.93
CA GLY A 56 -17.68 -5.23 -2.09
C GLY A 56 -17.58 -5.58 -0.60
N ASP A 57 -17.35 -6.86 -0.28
CA ASP A 57 -17.12 -7.36 1.08
C ASP A 57 -15.64 -7.26 1.52
N VAL A 58 -14.71 -7.05 0.58
CA VAL A 58 -13.28 -6.86 0.86
C VAL A 58 -13.06 -5.43 1.37
N VAL A 59 -12.95 -5.30 2.69
CA VAL A 59 -12.48 -4.08 3.34
C VAL A 59 -10.96 -3.98 3.15
N THR A 60 -10.53 -3.45 1.99
CA THR A 60 -9.14 -3.03 1.79
C THR A 60 -8.98 -1.57 2.19
N VAL A 61 -8.82 -1.32 3.47
CA VAL A 61 -8.28 -0.04 3.92
C VAL A 61 -6.81 -0.27 4.18
N ASP A 62 -5.96 0.01 3.19
CA ASP A 62 -4.56 0.31 3.53
C ASP A 62 -4.55 1.74 4.10
N GLU A 63 -4.92 1.83 5.37
CA GLU A 63 -4.91 3.07 6.16
C GLU A 63 -3.56 3.79 6.01
N GLY A 64 -2.47 3.04 5.80
CA GLY A 64 -1.14 3.56 5.54
C GLY A 64 -1.03 4.38 4.25
N LEU A 65 -1.64 3.95 3.14
CA LEU A 65 -1.61 4.69 1.86
C LEU A 65 -2.46 5.96 1.92
N VAL A 66 -3.64 5.87 2.54
CA VAL A 66 -4.56 7.01 2.69
C VAL A 66 -3.92 8.09 3.59
N VAL A 67 -3.32 7.68 4.71
CA VAL A 67 -2.60 8.58 5.61
C VAL A 67 -1.35 9.14 4.94
N ASN A 68 -0.57 8.33 4.21
CA ASN A 68 0.62 8.82 3.52
C ASN A 68 0.27 9.89 2.46
N ASN A 69 -0.79 9.68 1.68
CA ASN A 69 -1.30 10.68 0.74
C ASN A 69 -1.72 11.97 1.45
N PHE A 70 -2.42 11.87 2.58
CA PHE A 70 -2.79 13.03 3.38
C PHE A 70 -1.55 13.78 3.89
N LEU A 71 -0.56 13.07 4.43
CA LEU A 71 0.64 13.67 5.02
C LEU A 71 1.62 14.20 3.97
N THR A 72 1.51 13.78 2.71
CA THR A 72 2.41 14.20 1.63
C THR A 72 2.35 15.72 1.44
N GLY A 73 3.52 16.37 1.51
CA GLY A 73 3.65 17.82 1.37
C GLY A 73 3.33 18.63 2.63
N GLN A 74 2.84 18.00 3.70
CA GLN A 74 2.65 18.65 5.00
C GLN A 74 3.97 18.71 5.77
N ARG A 75 4.14 19.76 6.58
CA ARG A 75 5.28 19.91 7.50
C ARG A 75 4.77 19.96 8.92
N PHE A 76 5.31 19.08 9.76
CA PHE A 76 4.98 19.01 11.17
C PHE A 76 6.20 19.36 12.01
N THR A 77 5.98 20.05 13.13
CA THR A 77 7.04 20.48 14.05
C THR A 77 7.47 19.37 15.00
N ASP A 78 6.57 18.44 15.29
CA ASP A 78 6.77 17.37 16.26
C ASP A 78 5.79 16.20 16.00
N SER A 79 6.03 15.08 16.69
CA SER A 79 5.22 13.87 16.55
C SER A 79 3.80 14.00 17.10
N GLN A 80 3.56 14.92 18.04
CA GLN A 80 2.22 15.12 18.61
C GLN A 80 1.31 15.82 17.59
N ALA A 81 1.84 16.81 16.87
CA ALA A 81 1.15 17.45 15.75
C ALA A 81 0.79 16.45 14.64
N VAL A 82 1.67 15.49 14.34
CA VAL A 82 1.38 14.40 13.39
C VAL A 82 0.24 13.52 13.90
N GLN A 83 0.29 13.09 15.17
CA GLN A 83 -0.74 12.24 15.76
C GLN A 83 -2.12 12.91 15.77
N THR A 84 -2.18 14.19 16.14
CA THR A 84 -3.42 14.96 16.11
C THR A 84 -3.94 15.11 14.67
N ALA A 85 -3.08 15.46 13.72
CA ALA A 85 -3.49 15.59 12.32
C ALA A 85 -4.02 14.28 11.72
N ILE A 86 -3.42 13.15 12.07
CA ILE A 86 -3.92 11.83 11.67
C ILE A 86 -5.28 11.54 12.32
N GLY A 87 -5.42 11.79 13.63
CA GLY A 87 -6.69 11.62 14.35
C GLY A 87 -7.83 12.45 13.73
N ASP A 88 -7.59 13.74 13.55
CA ASP A 88 -8.53 14.68 12.93
C ASP A 88 -8.89 14.27 11.50
N PHE A 89 -7.90 13.74 10.74
CA PHE A 89 -8.12 13.24 9.40
C PHE A 89 -9.15 12.10 9.38
N PHE A 90 -9.00 11.09 10.24
CA PHE A 90 -9.93 9.97 10.30
C PHE A 90 -11.32 10.39 10.81
N GLU A 91 -11.39 11.23 11.84
CA GLU A 91 -12.67 11.73 12.38
C GLU A 91 -13.47 12.57 11.36
N ARG A 92 -12.76 13.27 10.47
CA ARG A 92 -13.38 14.10 9.43
C ARG A 92 -13.90 13.29 8.24
N GLN A 93 -13.38 12.08 7.99
CA GLN A 93 -13.83 11.29 6.85
C GLN A 93 -15.25 10.78 7.05
N ASN A 94 -16.12 11.04 6.08
CA ASN A 94 -17.46 10.48 6.09
C ASN A 94 -17.43 9.01 5.61
N PRO A 95 -18.47 8.20 5.89
CA PRO A 95 -18.53 6.80 5.42
C PRO A 95 -18.35 6.63 3.91
N GLN A 96 -18.84 7.59 3.12
CA GLN A 96 -18.77 7.54 1.66
C GLN A 96 -17.35 7.70 1.13
N PHE A 97 -16.46 8.41 1.85
CA PHE A 97 -15.04 8.47 1.53
C PHE A 97 -14.42 7.06 1.51
N TRP A 98 -14.78 6.22 2.49
CA TRP A 98 -14.33 4.84 2.58
C TRP A 98 -15.02 3.95 1.54
N CYS A 99 -16.31 4.15 1.30
CA CYS A 99 -17.06 3.41 0.26
C CYS A 99 -16.47 3.63 -1.13
N CYS A 100 -16.15 4.88 -1.51
CA CYS A 100 -15.54 5.17 -2.81
C CYS A 100 -14.23 4.42 -3.00
N GLY A 101 -13.39 4.29 -1.97
CA GLY A 101 -12.14 3.53 -2.05
C GLY A 101 -12.35 2.06 -2.44
N ILE A 102 -13.44 1.45 -1.97
CA ILE A 102 -13.83 0.06 -2.26
C ILE A 102 -14.45 -0.03 -3.66
N GLU A 103 -15.32 0.92 -4.03
CA GLU A 103 -15.96 0.97 -5.35
C GLU A 103 -14.95 1.08 -6.50
N PHE A 104 -13.83 1.78 -6.32
CA PHE A 104 -12.77 1.92 -7.34
C PHE A 104 -11.77 0.76 -7.37
N LEU A 105 -11.91 -0.24 -6.48
CA LEU A 105 -10.98 -1.38 -6.42
C LEU A 105 -10.95 -2.19 -7.74
N PRO A 106 -12.09 -2.50 -8.40
CA PRO A 106 -12.08 -3.19 -9.69
C PRO A 106 -11.32 -2.41 -10.78
N ASP A 107 -11.51 -1.10 -10.84
CA ASP A 107 -10.82 -0.22 -11.81
C ASP A 107 -9.31 -0.19 -11.56
N ARG A 108 -8.89 -0.21 -10.28
CA ARG A 108 -7.47 -0.30 -9.92
C ARG A 108 -6.86 -1.63 -10.33
N LEU A 109 -7.56 -2.75 -10.11
CA LEU A 109 -7.11 -4.08 -10.53
C LEU A 109 -6.95 -4.16 -12.06
N LEU A 110 -7.90 -3.59 -12.82
CA LEU A 110 -7.79 -3.47 -14.28
C LEU A 110 -6.58 -2.63 -14.68
N LYS A 111 -6.36 -1.50 -14.00
CA LYS A 111 -5.21 -0.63 -14.28
C LYS A 111 -3.86 -1.32 -14.01
N VAL A 112 -3.76 -2.19 -13.00
CA VAL A 112 -2.56 -3.03 -12.77
C VAL A 112 -2.31 -3.94 -13.97
N ALA A 113 -3.36 -4.54 -14.54
CA ALA A 113 -3.24 -5.39 -15.72
C ALA A 113 -2.80 -4.60 -16.97
N ASP A 114 -3.37 -3.42 -17.18
CA ASP A 114 -3.06 -2.54 -18.32
C ASP A 114 -1.65 -1.94 -18.23
N THR A 115 -1.14 -1.74 -17.02
CA THR A 115 0.21 -1.22 -16.76
C THR A 115 1.26 -2.31 -16.61
N HIS A 116 0.92 -3.57 -16.91
CA HIS A 116 1.82 -4.71 -16.78
C HIS A 116 2.47 -4.84 -15.39
N GLY A 117 1.75 -4.43 -14.33
CA GLY A 117 2.23 -4.50 -12.96
C GLY A 117 3.10 -3.32 -12.52
N ASP A 118 3.21 -2.27 -13.33
CA ASP A 118 3.93 -1.05 -12.93
C ASP A 118 3.13 -0.25 -11.89
N TYR A 119 3.84 0.37 -10.94
CA TYR A 119 3.22 1.29 -10.00
C TYR A 119 2.65 2.52 -10.72
N PHE A 120 1.40 2.87 -10.40
CA PHE A 120 0.74 4.06 -10.92
C PHE A 120 0.19 4.94 -9.79
N VAL A 121 0.16 6.24 -10.03
CA VAL A 121 -0.54 7.19 -9.17
C VAL A 121 -2.00 7.26 -9.62
N SER A 122 -2.92 7.16 -8.66
CA SER A 122 -4.37 7.29 -8.84
C SER A 122 -4.81 8.73 -8.61
#